data_AF-A0A925SPY3-F1
#
_entry.id   AF-A0A925SPY3-F1
#
_cell.length_a   1.000
_cell.length_b   1.000
_cell.length_c   1.000
_cell.angle_alpha   90.00
_cell.angle_beta   90.00
_cell.angle_gamma   90.00
#
_symmetry.space_group_name_H-M   'P 1'
#
loop_
_entity.id
_entity.type
_entity.pdbx_description
1 polymer ?
#
loop_
_entity_poly.entity_id
_entity_poly.type
_entity_poly.pdbx_seq_one_letter_code
_entity_poly.pdbx_strand_id
1 'polypeptide(L)'
;DEQAFRQLHLAMTDALDPKAAPQNYYAFYPYKNDGGYLTALVTTCQQQIQKLPSYQLVQSDTLRLAQLYSELQIYKHLDLSIREHKMVTWIDRHRNHYPQITGWEFAAATGSTLGMFMLCAAASDKTLTASTTTKISTAYFPWISGLHILLDYFIDAAEDQAGGDLNFVTYYSDETQMLSRLTLFTKQALLQTESLPQPSFHKIVVQGLLAMYLSDPKTKSPKEGSIKRMLLKTAGATTIFLYALCKLLRFKKAL
;
A
#
# COMPACT_ATOMS: atom_id res chain seq x y z
N ASP A 1 13.14 14.89 -12.70
CA ASP A 1 14.11 13.84 -13.03
C ASP A 1 13.42 12.47 -13.05
N GLU A 2 12.53 12.24 -14.04
CA GLU A 2 11.74 11.00 -14.12
C GLU A 2 12.65 9.77 -14.33
N GLN A 3 13.73 9.95 -15.10
CA GLN A 3 14.67 8.89 -15.43
C GLN A 3 15.46 8.41 -14.22
N ALA A 4 15.93 9.32 -13.35
CA ALA A 4 16.62 8.89 -12.13
C ALA A 4 15.69 8.19 -11.14
N PHE A 5 14.44 8.66 -10.97
CA PHE A 5 13.48 7.94 -10.15
C PHE A 5 13.20 6.54 -10.69
N ARG A 6 13.04 6.41 -12.01
CA ARG A 6 12.83 5.11 -12.65
C ARG A 6 14.00 4.16 -12.44
N GLN A 7 15.23 4.67 -12.59
CA GLN A 7 16.45 3.89 -12.37
C GLN A 7 16.61 3.43 -10.92
N LEU A 8 16.31 4.31 -9.96
CA LEU A 8 16.39 3.98 -8.54
C LEU A 8 15.39 2.87 -8.18
N HIS A 9 14.18 2.94 -8.71
CA HIS A 9 13.14 1.96 -8.41
C HIS A 9 13.33 0.60 -9.08
N LEU A 10 14.28 0.44 -10.00
CA LEU A 10 14.69 -0.90 -10.45
C LEU A 10 15.16 -1.77 -9.27
N ALA A 11 15.70 -1.15 -8.20
CA ALA A 11 16.06 -1.87 -6.99
C ALA A 11 14.86 -2.62 -6.36
N MET A 12 13.65 -2.06 -6.45
CA MET A 12 12.44 -2.71 -5.91
C MET A 12 12.06 -3.96 -6.70
N THR A 13 12.13 -3.91 -8.03
CA THR A 13 11.83 -5.07 -8.88
C THR A 13 12.95 -6.11 -8.83
N ASP A 14 14.21 -5.68 -8.86
CA ASP A 14 15.37 -6.58 -8.79
C ASP A 14 15.42 -7.32 -7.46
N ALA A 15 15.05 -6.67 -6.35
CA ALA A 15 14.96 -7.30 -5.02
C ALA A 15 13.97 -8.47 -4.99
N LEU A 16 13.01 -8.50 -5.90
CA LEU A 16 11.95 -9.50 -6.04
C LEU A 16 12.17 -10.42 -7.25
N ASP A 17 13.30 -10.30 -7.94
CA ASP A 17 13.71 -11.25 -8.98
C ASP A 17 15.03 -11.92 -8.58
N PRO A 18 14.98 -13.16 -8.07
CA PRO A 18 16.15 -13.97 -7.78
C PRO A 18 17.20 -14.09 -8.88
N LYS A 19 16.81 -13.85 -10.15
CA LYS A 19 17.68 -13.98 -11.32
C LYS A 19 18.21 -12.64 -11.83
N ALA A 20 17.70 -11.52 -11.31
CA ALA A 20 18.15 -10.20 -11.74
C ALA A 20 19.56 -9.92 -11.21
N ALA A 21 20.45 -9.49 -12.10
CA ALA A 21 21.75 -8.98 -11.70
C ALA A 21 21.58 -7.55 -11.14
N PRO A 22 22.16 -7.22 -9.98
CA PRO A 22 22.09 -5.86 -9.46
C PRO A 22 22.62 -4.83 -10.45
N GLN A 23 21.87 -3.74 -10.64
CA GLN A 23 22.20 -2.67 -11.58
C GLN A 23 22.82 -1.46 -10.87
N ASN A 24 23.34 -0.52 -11.65
CA ASN A 24 23.69 0.80 -11.12
C ASN A 24 22.42 1.63 -10.89
N TYR A 25 21.78 1.47 -9.73
CA TYR A 25 20.53 2.15 -9.38
C TYR A 25 20.65 3.69 -9.31
N TYR A 26 21.87 4.21 -9.17
CA TYR A 26 22.16 5.64 -9.15
C TYR A 26 22.69 6.17 -10.50
N ALA A 27 22.52 5.43 -11.61
CA ALA A 27 23.12 5.77 -12.91
C ALA A 27 22.86 7.24 -13.31
N PHE A 28 21.65 7.74 -13.06
CA PHE A 28 21.21 9.11 -13.39
C PHE A 28 21.10 10.04 -12.17
N TYR A 29 21.59 9.64 -10.99
CA TYR A 29 21.52 10.45 -9.77
C TYR A 29 22.86 11.16 -9.48
N PRO A 30 22.88 12.40 -8.95
CA PRO A 30 24.13 13.11 -8.67
C PRO A 30 24.96 12.45 -7.55
N TYR A 31 24.32 11.82 -6.57
CA TYR A 31 24.97 11.16 -5.44
C TYR A 31 24.90 9.63 -5.60
N LYS A 32 26.06 8.98 -5.81
CA LYS A 32 26.13 7.55 -6.16
C LYS A 32 26.88 6.67 -5.16
N ASN A 33 27.70 7.28 -4.30
CA ASN A 33 28.54 6.56 -3.36
C ASN A 33 27.78 6.27 -2.06
N ASP A 34 26.98 5.21 -2.06
CA ASP A 34 26.21 4.74 -0.90
C ASP A 34 26.93 3.66 -0.08
N GLY A 35 28.19 3.33 -0.42
CA GLY A 35 28.95 2.27 0.23
C GLY A 35 28.46 0.84 -0.07
N GLY A 36 27.67 0.66 -1.14
CA GLY A 36 27.08 -0.63 -1.51
C GLY A 36 25.78 -0.95 -0.76
N TYR A 37 25.22 0.02 -0.05
CA TYR A 37 24.04 -0.14 0.80
C TYR A 37 22.82 -0.67 0.03
N LEU A 38 22.44 -0.02 -1.07
CA LEU A 38 21.27 -0.40 -1.84
C LEU A 38 21.44 -1.77 -2.51
N THR A 39 22.64 -2.05 -3.05
CA THR A 39 22.97 -3.37 -3.59
C THR A 39 22.89 -4.44 -2.50
N ALA A 40 23.34 -4.17 -1.28
CA ALA A 40 23.24 -5.10 -0.16
C ALA A 40 21.78 -5.39 0.22
N LEU A 41 20.89 -4.39 0.19
CA LEU A 41 19.45 -4.59 0.40
C LEU A 41 18.84 -5.49 -0.67
N VAL A 42 19.09 -5.19 -1.95
CA VAL A 42 18.57 -5.96 -3.10
C VAL A 42 19.02 -7.42 -3.01
N THR A 43 20.32 -7.64 -2.86
CA THR A 43 20.90 -8.99 -2.79
C THR A 43 20.40 -9.77 -1.57
N THR A 44 20.18 -9.10 -0.43
CA THR A 44 19.59 -9.74 0.75
C THR A 44 18.18 -10.23 0.46
N CYS A 45 17.32 -9.41 -0.17
CA CYS A 45 15.97 -9.82 -0.56
C CYS A 45 16.00 -11.00 -1.52
N GLN A 46 16.83 -10.94 -2.58
CA GLN A 46 17.00 -12.03 -3.55
C GLN A 46 17.40 -13.34 -2.86
N GLN A 47 18.39 -13.30 -1.95
CA GLN A 47 18.84 -14.47 -1.20
C GLN A 47 17.77 -15.06 -0.29
N GLN A 48 16.94 -14.24 0.36
CA GLN A 48 15.85 -14.77 1.21
C GLN A 48 14.72 -15.35 0.36
N ILE A 49 14.37 -14.68 -0.74
CA ILE A 49 13.31 -15.12 -1.65
C ILE A 49 13.67 -16.45 -2.33
N GLN A 50 14.93 -16.65 -2.70
CA GLN A 50 15.41 -17.93 -3.23
C GLN A 50 15.17 -19.14 -2.29
N LYS A 51 15.03 -18.90 -0.98
CA LYS A 51 14.75 -19.95 0.01
C LYS A 51 13.27 -20.30 0.13
N LEU A 52 12.38 -19.48 -0.45
CA LEU A 52 10.93 -19.69 -0.37
C LEU A 52 10.52 -20.79 -1.37
N PRO A 53 10.02 -21.94 -0.90
CA PRO A 53 9.82 -23.12 -1.74
C PRO A 53 8.82 -22.91 -2.87
N SER A 54 7.86 -22.00 -2.70
CA SER A 54 6.77 -21.76 -3.64
C SER A 54 6.85 -20.39 -4.31
N TYR A 55 8.02 -19.72 -4.28
CA TYR A 55 8.14 -18.35 -4.78
C TYR A 55 7.74 -18.20 -6.24
N GLN A 56 8.04 -19.19 -7.06
CA GLN A 56 7.71 -19.17 -8.48
C GLN A 56 6.21 -19.01 -8.74
N LEU A 57 5.34 -19.43 -7.81
CA LEU A 57 3.89 -19.25 -7.92
C LEU A 57 3.46 -17.80 -7.70
N VAL A 58 4.20 -17.03 -6.90
CA VAL A 58 3.84 -15.65 -6.52
C VAL A 58 4.69 -14.58 -7.22
N GLN A 59 5.76 -14.98 -7.91
CA GLN A 59 6.75 -14.06 -8.49
C GLN A 59 6.11 -13.03 -9.42
N SER A 60 5.24 -13.45 -10.33
CA SER A 60 4.58 -12.55 -11.28
C SER A 60 3.73 -11.50 -10.60
N ASP A 61 2.93 -11.88 -9.60
CA ASP A 61 2.09 -10.95 -8.85
C ASP A 61 2.93 -10.01 -7.97
N THR A 62 3.99 -10.53 -7.35
CA THR A 62 4.88 -9.72 -6.50
C THR A 62 5.60 -8.65 -7.33
N LEU A 63 6.15 -9.03 -8.49
CA LEU A 63 6.79 -8.10 -9.42
C LEU A 63 5.80 -7.08 -9.99
N ARG A 64 4.58 -7.50 -10.32
CA ARG A 64 3.51 -6.59 -10.76
C ARG A 64 3.20 -5.53 -9.71
N LEU A 65 3.05 -5.92 -8.44
CA LEU A 65 2.81 -4.97 -7.36
C LEU A 65 4.00 -4.01 -7.16
N ALA A 66 5.23 -4.53 -7.21
CA ALA A 66 6.44 -3.71 -7.08
C ALA A 66 6.60 -2.71 -8.22
N GLN A 67 6.25 -3.10 -9.44
CA GLN A 67 6.22 -2.20 -10.58
C GLN A 67 5.17 -1.10 -10.38
N LEU A 68 3.95 -1.44 -10.00
CA LEU A 68 2.88 -0.46 -9.76
C LEU A 68 3.26 0.52 -8.64
N TYR A 69 3.83 0.03 -7.54
CA TYR A 69 4.36 0.85 -6.46
C TYR A 69 5.44 1.80 -6.98
N SER A 70 6.41 1.27 -7.73
CA SER A 70 7.50 2.06 -8.30
C SER A 70 6.99 3.15 -9.25
N GLU A 71 6.02 2.84 -10.10
CA GLU A 71 5.40 3.79 -11.00
C GLU A 71 4.69 4.92 -10.24
N LEU A 72 3.95 4.59 -9.19
CA LEU A 72 3.38 5.61 -8.29
C LEU A 72 4.45 6.53 -7.74
N GLN A 73 5.54 5.97 -7.17
CA GLN A 73 6.60 6.78 -6.58
C GLN A 73 7.29 7.66 -7.60
N ILE A 74 7.51 7.16 -8.83
CA ILE A 74 8.09 7.95 -9.92
C ILE A 74 7.21 9.14 -10.25
N TYR A 75 5.91 8.94 -10.47
CA TYR A 75 5.03 10.04 -10.92
C TYR A 75 4.65 10.99 -9.79
N LYS A 76 4.43 10.51 -8.56
CA LYS A 76 4.05 11.34 -7.40
C LYS A 76 5.13 12.37 -7.05
N HIS A 77 6.41 12.04 -7.26
CA HIS A 77 7.56 12.89 -6.92
C HIS A 77 8.09 13.73 -8.09
N LEU A 78 7.40 13.73 -9.25
CA LEU A 78 7.72 14.70 -10.30
C LEU A 78 7.38 16.13 -9.87
N ASP A 79 7.89 17.09 -10.63
CA ASP A 79 7.61 18.51 -10.42
C ASP A 79 6.09 18.78 -10.36
N LEU A 80 5.70 19.70 -9.48
CA LEU A 80 4.30 20.07 -9.22
C LEU A 80 3.54 20.40 -10.51
N SER A 81 4.21 21.02 -11.49
CA SER A 81 3.61 21.44 -12.76
C SER A 81 3.23 20.29 -13.69
N ILE A 82 3.80 19.09 -13.52
CA ILE A 82 3.59 17.95 -14.44
C ILE A 82 3.11 16.67 -13.75
N ARG A 83 3.31 16.52 -12.43
CA ARG A 83 3.07 15.25 -11.72
C ARG A 83 1.64 14.75 -11.87
N GLU A 84 0.65 15.63 -11.71
CA GLU A 84 -0.76 15.26 -11.78
C GLU A 84 -1.15 14.75 -13.18
N HIS A 85 -0.73 15.46 -14.23
CA HIS A 85 -1.00 15.05 -15.62
C HIS A 85 -0.35 13.69 -15.95
N LYS A 86 0.89 13.46 -15.50
CA LYS A 86 1.59 12.19 -15.67
C LYS A 86 0.90 11.05 -14.91
N MET A 87 0.43 11.32 -13.70
CA MET A 87 -0.33 10.35 -12.90
C MET A 87 -1.65 9.97 -13.56
N VAL A 88 -2.47 10.94 -13.99
CA VAL A 88 -3.74 10.67 -14.68
C VAL A 88 -3.49 9.83 -15.93
N THR A 89 -2.51 10.20 -16.76
CA THR A 89 -2.12 9.44 -17.95
C THR A 89 -1.73 8.00 -17.61
N TRP A 90 -0.98 7.79 -16.52
CA TRP A 90 -0.59 6.45 -16.09
C TRP A 90 -1.80 5.64 -15.60
N ILE A 91 -2.62 6.24 -14.74
CA ILE A 91 -3.82 5.63 -14.15
C ILE A 91 -4.80 5.17 -15.24
N ASP A 92 -5.01 5.97 -16.28
CA ASP A 92 -5.97 5.66 -17.35
C ASP A 92 -5.61 4.36 -18.11
N ARG A 93 -4.34 3.97 -18.14
CA ARG A 93 -3.91 2.67 -18.71
C ARG A 93 -4.43 1.47 -17.92
N HIS A 94 -4.72 1.65 -16.62
CA HIS A 94 -5.16 0.59 -15.72
C HIS A 94 -6.65 0.64 -15.40
N ARG A 95 -7.32 1.77 -15.65
CA ARG A 95 -8.71 2.05 -15.26
C ARG A 95 -9.70 0.95 -15.62
N ASN A 96 -9.59 0.40 -16.84
CA ASN A 96 -10.52 -0.63 -17.33
C ASN A 96 -10.41 -1.97 -16.56
N HIS A 97 -9.27 -2.23 -15.91
CA HIS A 97 -9.08 -3.44 -15.10
C HIS A 97 -9.72 -3.31 -13.71
N TYR A 98 -10.01 -2.08 -13.26
CA TYR A 98 -10.51 -1.80 -11.90
C TYR A 98 -11.76 -0.90 -11.93
N PRO A 99 -12.86 -1.31 -12.59
CA PRO A 99 -14.04 -0.44 -12.80
C PRO A 99 -14.80 -0.07 -11.52
N GLN A 100 -14.52 -0.74 -10.39
CA GLN A 100 -15.20 -0.53 -9.12
C GLN A 100 -14.59 0.60 -8.27
N ILE A 101 -13.40 1.09 -8.65
CA ILE A 101 -12.66 2.12 -7.93
C ILE A 101 -12.30 3.28 -8.86
N THR A 102 -12.12 4.46 -8.28
CA THR A 102 -11.67 5.64 -9.03
C THR A 102 -10.20 5.52 -9.40
N GLY A 103 -9.75 6.36 -10.33
CA GLY A 103 -8.34 6.41 -10.71
C GLY A 103 -7.40 6.74 -9.54
N TRP A 104 -7.80 7.69 -8.69
CA TRP A 104 -7.05 8.07 -7.49
C TRP A 104 -7.04 6.99 -6.42
N GLU A 105 -8.12 6.21 -6.31
CA GLU A 105 -8.17 5.05 -5.41
C GLU A 105 -7.30 3.89 -5.91
N PHE A 106 -7.22 3.70 -7.24
CA PHE A 106 -6.24 2.78 -7.83
C PHE A 106 -4.83 3.24 -7.49
N ALA A 107 -4.50 4.52 -7.71
CA ALA A 107 -3.19 5.08 -7.35
C ALA A 107 -2.89 4.87 -5.86
N ALA A 108 -3.84 5.11 -4.97
CA ALA A 108 -3.70 4.82 -3.54
C ALA A 108 -3.35 3.33 -3.30
N ALA A 109 -4.10 2.41 -3.91
CA ALA A 109 -3.87 0.97 -3.74
C ALA A 109 -2.46 0.53 -4.17
N THR A 110 -1.86 1.18 -5.17
CA THR A 110 -0.48 0.86 -5.61
C THR A 110 0.59 1.27 -4.60
N GLY A 111 0.28 2.17 -3.65
CA GLY A 111 1.24 2.66 -2.66
C GLY A 111 1.53 1.70 -1.50
N SER A 112 0.82 0.58 -1.41
CA SER A 112 0.98 -0.39 -0.31
C SER A 112 1.96 -1.50 -0.66
N THR A 113 2.81 -1.86 0.30
CA THR A 113 3.70 -3.03 0.23
C THR A 113 3.11 -4.30 0.84
N LEU A 114 1.95 -4.22 1.51
CA LEU A 114 1.34 -5.34 2.24
C LEU A 114 1.07 -6.56 1.34
N GLY A 115 0.63 -6.34 0.10
CA GLY A 115 0.41 -7.42 -0.86
C GLY A 115 1.70 -8.16 -1.20
N MET A 116 2.81 -7.44 -1.37
CA MET A 116 4.12 -8.04 -1.64
C MET A 116 4.58 -8.89 -0.46
N PHE A 117 4.44 -8.38 0.77
CA PHE A 117 4.80 -9.12 1.98
C PHE A 117 3.94 -10.36 2.16
N MET A 118 2.63 -10.27 1.92
CA MET A 118 1.75 -11.42 2.08
C MET A 118 2.01 -12.50 1.05
N LEU A 119 2.27 -12.13 -0.21
CA LEU A 119 2.64 -13.08 -1.26
C LEU A 119 3.95 -13.80 -0.92
N CYS A 120 4.97 -13.07 -0.46
CA CYS A 120 6.23 -13.66 -0.02
C CYS A 120 6.04 -14.58 1.20
N ALA A 121 5.23 -14.17 2.18
CA ALA A 121 4.91 -15.00 3.34
C ALA A 121 4.14 -16.28 2.93
N ALA A 122 3.19 -16.19 2.00
CA ALA A 122 2.49 -17.37 1.48
C ALA A 122 3.42 -18.33 0.75
N ALA A 123 4.43 -17.81 0.05
CA ALA A 123 5.43 -18.62 -0.66
C ALA A 123 6.33 -19.47 0.27
N SER A 124 6.31 -19.25 1.58
CA SER A 124 6.98 -20.13 2.53
C SER A 124 6.32 -21.52 2.64
N ASP A 125 5.04 -21.63 2.26
CA ASP A 125 4.30 -22.89 2.29
C ASP A 125 4.55 -23.72 1.02
N LYS A 126 5.08 -24.94 1.20
CA LYS A 126 5.32 -25.91 0.11
C LYS A 126 4.04 -26.41 -0.56
N THR A 127 2.90 -26.26 0.11
CA THR A 127 1.59 -26.71 -0.38
C THR A 127 0.78 -25.60 -1.03
N LEU A 128 1.36 -24.40 -1.19
CA LEU A 128 0.73 -23.26 -1.84
C LEU A 128 0.24 -23.63 -3.25
N THR A 129 -0.97 -23.20 -3.58
CA THR A 129 -1.57 -23.42 -4.90
C THR A 129 -1.70 -22.10 -5.67
N ALA A 130 -1.77 -22.20 -7.01
CA ALA A 130 -2.07 -21.05 -7.85
C ALA A 130 -3.43 -20.41 -7.49
N SER A 131 -4.45 -21.22 -7.18
CA SER A 131 -5.76 -20.72 -6.75
C SER A 131 -5.67 -19.89 -5.47
N THR A 132 -4.93 -20.36 -4.46
CA THR A 132 -4.68 -19.60 -3.23
C THR A 132 -3.91 -18.31 -3.52
N THR A 133 -2.92 -18.35 -4.41
CA THR A 133 -2.15 -17.16 -4.82
C THR A 133 -3.06 -16.10 -5.44
N THR A 134 -3.93 -16.48 -6.37
CA THR A 134 -4.91 -15.57 -6.99
C THR A 134 -5.85 -14.95 -5.96
N LYS A 135 -6.32 -15.73 -4.98
CA LYS A 135 -7.16 -15.22 -3.89
C LYS A 135 -6.42 -14.18 -3.05
N ILE A 136 -5.17 -14.46 -2.66
CA ILE A 136 -4.33 -13.52 -1.90
C ILE A 136 -4.11 -12.23 -2.70
N SER A 137 -3.70 -12.35 -3.97
CA SER A 137 -3.46 -11.21 -4.86
C SER A 137 -4.71 -10.33 -5.00
N THR A 138 -5.89 -10.93 -5.19
CA THR A 138 -7.18 -10.23 -5.34
C THR A 138 -7.69 -9.60 -4.05
N ALA A 139 -7.46 -10.25 -2.92
CA ALA A 139 -7.86 -9.71 -1.62
C ALA A 139 -6.99 -8.52 -1.22
N TYR A 140 -5.67 -8.64 -1.38
CA TYR A 140 -4.75 -7.59 -1.01
C TYR A 140 -4.79 -6.42 -1.99
N PHE A 141 -4.91 -6.67 -3.29
CA PHE A 141 -4.97 -5.63 -4.31
C PHE A 141 -6.26 -5.72 -5.13
N PRO A 142 -7.08 -4.65 -5.20
CA PRO A 142 -6.81 -3.30 -4.70
C PRO A 142 -7.28 -3.04 -3.26
N TRP A 143 -8.04 -3.95 -2.64
CA TRP A 143 -8.89 -3.60 -1.49
C TRP A 143 -8.14 -3.32 -0.19
N ILE A 144 -7.37 -4.29 0.34
CA ILE A 144 -6.62 -4.08 1.59
C ILE A 144 -5.52 -3.02 1.40
N SER A 145 -4.85 -3.04 0.24
CA SER A 145 -3.80 -2.09 -0.12
C SER A 145 -4.33 -0.67 -0.27
N GLY A 146 -5.49 -0.49 -0.92
CA GLY A 146 -6.15 0.80 -1.05
C GLY A 146 -6.64 1.31 0.30
N LEU A 147 -7.24 0.46 1.13
CA LEU A 147 -7.65 0.86 2.49
C LEU A 147 -6.45 1.34 3.30
N HIS A 148 -5.32 0.62 3.27
CA HIS A 148 -4.10 1.00 3.97
C HIS A 148 -3.67 2.42 3.62
N ILE A 149 -3.52 2.72 2.33
CA ILE A 149 -2.97 3.99 1.87
C ILE A 149 -4.01 5.12 1.93
N LEU A 150 -5.30 4.83 1.74
CA LEU A 150 -6.34 5.84 1.93
C LEU A 150 -6.47 6.27 3.40
N LEU A 151 -6.20 5.37 4.37
CA LEU A 151 -6.15 5.73 5.78
C LEU A 151 -4.95 6.62 6.11
N ASP A 152 -3.79 6.33 5.52
CA ASP A 152 -2.58 7.14 5.62
C ASP A 152 -2.84 8.58 5.13
N TYR A 153 -3.30 8.73 3.89
CA TYR A 153 -3.70 10.04 3.35
C TYR A 153 -4.81 10.71 4.16
N PHE A 154 -5.75 9.96 4.72
CA PHE A 154 -6.81 10.56 5.54
C PHE A 154 -6.27 11.18 6.84
N ILE A 155 -5.25 10.57 7.48
CA ILE A 155 -4.68 11.13 8.71
C ILE A 155 -3.69 12.27 8.44
N ASP A 156 -3.03 12.25 7.28
CA ASP A 156 -2.00 13.22 6.89
C ASP A 156 -2.52 14.37 6.02
N ALA A 157 -3.83 14.41 5.72
CA ALA A 157 -4.44 15.42 4.83
C ALA A 157 -4.07 16.87 5.17
N ALA A 158 -4.05 17.25 6.44
CA ALA A 158 -3.69 18.61 6.86
C ALA A 158 -2.17 18.89 6.71
N GLU A 159 -1.32 17.89 6.90
CA GLU A 159 0.13 17.98 6.75
C GLU A 159 0.51 18.05 5.27
N ASP A 160 -0.05 17.17 4.45
CA ASP A 160 0.15 17.16 3.00
C ASP A 160 -0.30 18.47 2.36
N GLN A 161 -1.45 19.02 2.80
CA GLN A 161 -1.92 20.33 2.32
C GLN A 161 -0.93 21.45 2.67
N ALA A 162 -0.34 21.43 3.87
CA ALA A 162 0.66 22.42 4.28
C ALA A 162 1.99 22.24 3.54
N GLY A 163 2.38 21.00 3.23
CA GLY A 163 3.59 20.65 2.49
C GLY A 163 3.48 20.81 0.97
N GLY A 164 2.26 20.93 0.43
CA GLY A 164 2.01 20.95 -1.01
C GLY A 164 2.12 19.57 -1.66
N ASP A 165 1.96 18.49 -0.89
CA ASP A 165 2.04 17.12 -1.35
C ASP A 165 0.72 16.63 -1.97
N LEU A 166 0.82 15.64 -2.87
CA LEU A 166 -0.38 14.99 -3.39
C LEU A 166 -1.01 14.12 -2.31
N ASN A 167 -2.28 14.40 -2.01
CA ASN A 167 -3.10 13.61 -1.12
C ASN A 167 -4.32 13.07 -1.88
N PHE A 168 -4.48 11.74 -1.94
CA PHE A 168 -5.53 11.17 -2.80
C PHE A 168 -6.94 11.32 -2.25
N VAL A 169 -7.11 11.58 -0.95
CA VAL A 169 -8.45 11.79 -0.37
C VAL A 169 -8.99 13.19 -0.67
N THR A 170 -8.15 14.14 -1.09
CA THR A 170 -8.59 15.50 -1.48
C THR A 170 -9.23 15.54 -2.87
N TYR A 171 -9.15 14.47 -3.66
CA TYR A 171 -9.82 14.36 -4.96
C TYR A 171 -11.27 13.87 -4.86
N TYR A 172 -11.75 13.56 -3.65
CA TYR A 172 -13.19 13.41 -3.43
C TYR A 172 -13.89 14.77 -3.48
N SER A 173 -15.11 14.80 -4.01
CA SER A 173 -15.91 16.02 -4.15
C SER A 173 -16.25 16.66 -2.82
N ASP A 174 -16.48 15.83 -1.80
CA ASP A 174 -16.93 16.24 -0.47
C ASP A 174 -16.70 15.11 0.55
N GLU A 175 -16.95 15.42 1.83
CA GLU A 175 -16.74 14.48 2.93
C GLU A 175 -17.75 13.31 2.93
N THR A 176 -18.91 13.48 2.29
CA THR A 176 -19.91 12.40 2.16
C THR A 176 -19.40 11.36 1.17
N GLN A 177 -18.83 11.80 0.05
CA GLN A 177 -18.17 10.91 -0.90
C GLN A 177 -16.98 10.21 -0.24
N MET A 178 -16.09 10.95 0.44
CA MET A 178 -14.95 10.37 1.15
C MET A 178 -15.38 9.30 2.17
N LEU A 179 -16.37 9.60 3.01
CA LEU A 179 -16.92 8.64 3.97
C LEU A 179 -17.46 7.38 3.26
N SER A 180 -18.24 7.57 2.21
CA SER A 180 -18.83 6.47 1.43
C SER A 180 -17.74 5.56 0.84
N ARG A 181 -16.71 6.15 0.24
CA ARG A 181 -15.61 5.41 -0.40
C ARG A 181 -14.70 4.72 0.62
N LEU A 182 -14.30 5.37 1.71
CA LEU A 182 -13.54 4.73 2.78
C LEU A 182 -14.34 3.59 3.45
N THR A 183 -15.65 3.76 3.59
CA THR A 183 -16.54 2.70 4.09
C THR A 183 -16.61 1.52 3.11
N LEU A 184 -16.67 1.79 1.80
CA LEU A 184 -16.60 0.74 0.78
C LEU A 184 -15.30 -0.05 0.88
N PHE A 185 -14.15 0.62 0.91
CA PHE A 185 -12.84 -0.03 1.05
C PHE A 185 -12.74 -0.84 2.34
N THR A 186 -13.26 -0.32 3.45
CA THR A 186 -13.34 -1.05 4.73
C THR A 186 -14.15 -2.34 4.60
N LYS A 187 -15.35 -2.26 4.02
CA LYS A 187 -16.23 -3.43 3.84
C LYS A 187 -15.63 -4.45 2.87
N GLN A 188 -15.10 -3.99 1.74
CA GLN A 188 -14.47 -4.87 0.75
C GLN A 188 -13.22 -5.54 1.32
N ALA A 189 -12.32 -4.79 1.98
CA ALA A 189 -11.13 -5.37 2.60
C ALA A 189 -11.50 -6.48 3.59
N LEU A 190 -12.49 -6.26 4.46
CA LEU A 190 -12.98 -7.28 5.39
C LEU A 190 -13.61 -8.47 4.68
N LEU A 191 -14.49 -8.25 3.70
CA LEU A 191 -15.15 -9.31 2.94
C LEU A 191 -14.14 -10.21 2.23
N GLN A 192 -13.13 -9.62 1.58
CA GLN A 192 -12.11 -10.37 0.87
C GLN A 192 -11.32 -11.31 1.78
N THR A 193 -11.12 -10.94 3.06
CA THR A 193 -10.41 -11.79 4.03
C THR A 193 -11.12 -13.11 4.30
N GLU A 194 -12.44 -13.19 4.14
CA GLU A 194 -13.24 -14.39 4.44
C GLU A 194 -12.91 -15.55 3.48
N SER A 195 -12.44 -15.23 2.28
CA SER A 195 -12.09 -16.21 1.24
C SER A 195 -10.65 -16.75 1.34
N LEU A 196 -9.82 -16.14 2.20
CA LEU A 196 -8.40 -16.45 2.34
C LEU A 196 -8.16 -17.63 3.29
N PRO A 197 -7.04 -18.35 3.14
CA PRO A 197 -6.55 -19.25 4.19
C PRO A 197 -6.36 -18.47 5.50
N GLN A 198 -6.71 -19.07 6.63
CA GLN A 198 -6.61 -18.41 7.95
C GLN A 198 -7.30 -17.03 7.97
N PRO A 199 -8.60 -16.94 7.67
CA PRO A 199 -9.30 -15.67 7.47
C PRO A 199 -9.25 -14.75 8.69
N SER A 200 -9.18 -15.30 9.90
CA SER A 200 -9.04 -14.55 11.15
C SER A 200 -7.76 -13.72 11.20
N PHE A 201 -6.63 -14.23 10.69
CA PHE A 201 -5.36 -13.51 10.66
C PHE A 201 -5.46 -12.27 9.76
N HIS A 202 -5.94 -12.44 8.52
CA HIS A 202 -6.08 -11.34 7.57
C HIS A 202 -7.10 -10.31 8.05
N LYS A 203 -8.20 -10.76 8.68
CA LYS A 203 -9.18 -9.87 9.28
C LYS A 203 -8.54 -9.02 10.39
N ILE A 204 -7.71 -9.61 11.25
CA ILE A 204 -6.96 -8.87 12.27
C ILE A 204 -6.01 -7.85 11.64
N VAL A 205 -5.35 -8.15 10.51
CA VAL A 205 -4.53 -7.16 9.79
C VAL A 205 -5.37 -5.94 9.37
N VAL A 206 -6.53 -6.16 8.74
CA VAL A 206 -7.43 -5.06 8.32
C VAL A 206 -7.95 -4.25 9.50
N GLN A 207 -8.38 -4.91 10.57
CA GLN A 207 -8.84 -4.26 11.80
C GLN A 207 -7.71 -3.50 12.50
N GLY A 208 -6.50 -4.05 12.49
CA GLY A 208 -5.29 -3.43 13.02
C GLY A 208 -4.91 -2.15 12.28
N LEU A 209 -4.99 -2.13 10.94
CA LEU A 209 -4.78 -0.93 10.14
C LEU A 209 -5.75 0.19 10.56
N LEU A 210 -7.05 -0.11 10.58
CA LEU A 210 -8.06 0.86 10.99
C LEU A 210 -7.83 1.36 12.42
N ALA A 211 -7.54 0.47 13.36
CA ALA A 211 -7.27 0.84 14.75
C ALA A 211 -6.03 1.75 14.88
N MET A 212 -4.92 1.36 14.25
CA MET A 212 -3.63 2.03 14.39
C MET A 212 -3.63 3.41 13.75
N TYR A 213 -4.08 3.52 12.49
CA TYR A 213 -4.14 4.79 11.76
C TYR A 213 -5.16 5.73 12.40
N LEU A 214 -6.39 5.27 12.66
CA LEU A 214 -7.43 6.16 13.19
C LEU A 214 -7.16 6.60 14.65
N SER A 215 -6.30 5.88 15.38
CA SER A 215 -5.84 6.29 16.72
C SER A 215 -4.89 7.49 16.73
N ASP A 216 -4.38 7.89 15.55
CA ASP A 216 -3.47 9.01 15.42
C ASP A 216 -4.14 10.35 15.80
N PRO A 217 -3.48 11.22 16.59
CA PRO A 217 -4.02 12.51 17.03
C PRO A 217 -4.07 13.58 15.93
N LYS A 218 -3.55 13.34 14.73
CA LYS A 218 -3.57 14.32 13.61
C LYS A 218 -4.99 14.68 13.15
N THR A 219 -5.94 13.74 13.22
CA THR A 219 -7.35 13.97 12.87
C THR A 219 -8.10 14.73 13.97
N LYS A 220 -8.23 16.05 13.83
CA LYS A 220 -8.75 16.95 14.88
C LYS A 220 -10.09 17.59 14.57
N SER A 221 -10.50 17.65 13.31
CA SER A 221 -11.75 18.32 12.95
C SER A 221 -12.97 17.49 13.37
N PRO A 222 -14.11 18.14 13.69
CA PRO A 222 -15.36 17.43 13.98
C PRO A 222 -15.80 16.48 12.85
N LYS A 223 -15.51 16.86 11.60
CA LYS A 223 -15.83 16.09 10.38
C LYS A 223 -15.02 14.79 10.30
N GLU A 224 -13.70 14.88 10.42
CA GLU A 224 -12.81 13.70 10.46
C GLU A 224 -13.18 12.79 11.63
N GLY A 225 -13.52 13.38 12.78
CA GLY A 225 -14.01 12.63 13.94
C GLY A 225 -15.28 11.81 13.65
N SER A 226 -16.20 12.33 12.83
CA SER A 226 -17.39 11.61 12.39
C SER A 226 -17.06 10.43 11.47
N ILE A 227 -16.20 10.67 10.47
CA ILE A 227 -15.72 9.65 9.54
C ILE A 227 -15.03 8.52 10.30
N LYS A 228 -14.08 8.85 11.18
CA LYS A 228 -13.39 7.90 12.04
C LYS A 228 -14.35 7.01 12.83
N ARG A 229 -15.34 7.60 13.52
CA ARG A 229 -16.32 6.83 14.30
C ARG A 229 -17.11 5.86 13.42
N MET A 230 -17.50 6.30 12.23
CA MET A 230 -18.23 5.45 11.28
C MET A 230 -17.38 4.30 10.75
N LEU A 231 -16.12 4.54 10.42
CA LEU A 231 -15.19 3.50 9.96
C LEU A 231 -14.93 2.46 11.06
N LEU A 232 -14.65 2.90 12.29
CA LEU A 232 -14.48 2.01 13.45
C LEU A 232 -15.72 1.16 13.70
N LYS A 233 -16.92 1.76 13.63
CA LYS A 233 -18.19 1.04 13.80
C LYS A 233 -18.40 0.03 12.67
N THR A 234 -18.10 0.39 11.42
CA THR A 234 -18.20 -0.48 10.26
C THR A 234 -17.29 -1.71 10.39
N ALA A 235 -16.11 -1.53 10.97
CA ALA A 235 -15.11 -2.57 11.15
C ALA A 235 -15.35 -3.49 12.38
N GLY A 236 -16.37 -3.19 13.18
CA GLY A 236 -16.84 -4.03 14.29
C GLY A 236 -16.11 -3.85 15.62
N ALA A 237 -16.61 -4.55 16.65
CA ALA A 237 -16.20 -4.37 18.04
C ALA A 237 -14.71 -4.64 18.30
N THR A 238 -14.11 -5.64 17.64
CA THR A 238 -12.68 -5.93 17.75
C THR A 238 -11.82 -4.73 17.36
N THR A 239 -12.18 -4.04 16.27
CA THR A 239 -11.47 -2.84 15.81
C THR A 239 -11.57 -1.71 16.84
N ILE A 240 -12.74 -1.53 17.47
CA ILE A 240 -12.94 -0.53 18.52
C ILE A 240 -12.05 -0.84 19.75
N PHE A 241 -11.96 -2.10 20.13
CA PHE A 241 -11.05 -2.53 21.20
C PHE A 241 -9.58 -2.26 20.87
N LEU A 242 -9.13 -2.67 19.68
CA LEU A 242 -7.76 -2.42 19.21
C LEU A 242 -7.46 -0.92 19.14
N TYR A 243 -8.41 -0.11 18.68
CA TYR A 243 -8.29 1.35 18.63
C TYR A 243 -8.08 1.95 20.03
N ALA A 244 -8.83 1.47 21.03
CA ALA A 244 -8.65 1.90 22.42
C ALA A 244 -7.27 1.51 22.96
N LEU A 245 -6.78 0.31 22.61
CA LEU A 245 -5.43 -0.13 22.95
C LEU A 245 -4.35 0.75 22.29
N CYS A 246 -4.47 1.04 21.00
CA CYS A 246 -3.54 1.94 20.29
C CYS A 246 -3.52 3.33 20.93
N LYS A 247 -4.68 3.89 21.29
CA LYS A 247 -4.75 5.16 22.02
C LYS A 247 -4.04 5.12 23.37
N LEU A 248 -4.20 4.03 24.13
CA LEU A 248 -3.53 3.86 25.41
C LEU A 248 -2.01 3.75 25.25
N LEU A 249 -1.53 3.03 24.23
CA LEU A 249 -0.10 2.91 23.94
C LEU A 249 0.51 4.25 23.51
N ARG A 250 -0.17 5.02 22.65
CA ARG A 250 0.26 6.38 22.27
C ARG A 250 0.30 7.33 23.47
N PHE A 251 -0.70 7.28 24.35
CA PHE A 251 -0.69 8.06 25.60
C PHE A 251 0.52 7.72 26.48
N LYS A 252 0.91 6.44 26.53
CA LYS A 252 2.10 5.95 27.24
C LYS A 252 3.41 6.18 26.49
N LYS A 253 3.40 6.81 25.30
CA LYS A 253 4.56 6.98 24.40
C LYS A 253 5.26 5.66 24.05
N ALA A 254 4.49 4.57 23.97
CA ALA A 254 4.97 3.25 23.60
C ALA A 254 4.67 2.89 22.13
N LEU A 255 4.09 3.84 21.37
CA LEU A 255 3.68 3.74 19.97
C LEU A 255 3.81 5.11 19.31
#